data_AF-A0A6P8NCN5-F1
#
_entry.id   AF-A0A6P8NCN5-F1
#
_cell.length_a   1.000
_cell.length_b   1.000
_cell.length_c   1.000
_cell.angle_alpha   90.00
_cell.angle_beta   90.00
_cell.angle_gamma   90.00
#
_symmetry.space_group_name_H-M   'P 1'
#
loop_
_entity.id
_entity.type
_entity.pdbx_description
1 polymer ?
#
loop_
_entity_poly.entity_id
_entity_poly.type
_entity_poly.pdbx_seq_one_letter_code
_entity_poly.pdbx_strand_id
1 'polypeptide(L)'
;MKWKDRRILARFRCGNETKAREYWKEEGEKRCRLCRRKEEDLRHVIEECEITGGPKDTGKTLNETGEGLTELKAIIEKRRTNDRKDAQQGG
;
A
#
# COMPACT_ATOMS: atom_id res chain seq x y z
N MET A 1 4.93 20.77 -1.83
CA MET A 1 4.07 19.59 -1.56
C MET A 1 2.77 20.00 -0.86
N LYS A 2 1.60 19.56 -1.36
CA LYS A 2 0.28 19.91 -0.78
C LYS A 2 0.07 19.16 0.55
N TRP A 3 -0.80 19.67 1.43
CA TRP A 3 -1.18 19.02 2.69
C TRP A 3 -1.61 17.56 2.50
N LYS A 4 -2.43 17.30 1.48
CA LYS A 4 -2.94 15.95 1.18
C LYS A 4 -1.81 14.97 0.87
N ASP A 5 -0.76 15.43 0.18
CA ASP A 5 0.39 14.59 -0.19
C ASP A 5 1.24 14.25 1.03
N ARG A 6 1.48 15.23 1.92
CA ARG A 6 2.19 14.99 3.20
C ARG A 6 1.46 13.98 4.07
N ARG A 7 0.12 14.05 4.08
CA ARG A 7 -0.72 13.09 4.82
C ARG A 7 -0.56 11.67 4.28
N ILE A 8 -0.46 11.49 2.97
CA ILE A 8 -0.22 10.17 2.36
C ILE A 8 1.13 9.62 2.83
N LEU A 9 2.20 10.40 2.68
CA LEU A 9 3.55 10.01 3.12
C LEU A 9 3.59 9.64 4.60
N ALA A 10 3.00 10.48 5.47
CA ALA A 10 2.96 10.23 6.91
C ALA A 10 2.29 8.89 7.24
N ARG A 11 1.17 8.57 6.60
CA ARG A 11 0.48 7.30 6.87
C ARG A 11 1.27 6.08 6.40
N PHE A 12 1.97 6.16 5.26
CA PHE A 12 2.86 5.08 4.82
C PHE A 12 4.04 4.91 5.79
N ARG A 13 4.69 6.01 6.20
CA ARG A 13 5.80 5.98 7.18
C ARG A 13 5.37 5.40 8.53
N CYS A 14 4.15 5.69 8.98
CA CYS A 14 3.61 5.14 10.22
C CYS A 14 3.05 3.71 10.07
N GLY A 15 2.97 3.17 8.85
CA GLY A 15 2.37 1.85 8.59
C GLY A 15 0.84 1.82 8.69
N ASN A 16 0.17 2.98 8.70
CA ASN A 16 -1.29 3.07 8.77
C ASN A 16 -1.96 2.68 7.44
N GLU A 17 -1.22 2.69 6.33
CA GLU A 17 -1.72 2.28 5.00
C GLU A 17 -1.57 0.76 4.75
N THR A 18 -1.09 -0.01 5.72
CA THR A 18 -0.73 -1.44 5.59
C THR A 18 -1.46 -2.28 6.64
N LYS A 19 -1.92 -3.48 6.26
CA LYS A 19 -2.71 -4.35 7.15
C LYS A 19 -1.90 -5.17 8.15
N ALA A 20 -0.59 -5.32 7.94
CA ALA A 20 0.30 -6.11 8.80
C ALA A 20 0.16 -5.79 10.31
N ARG A 21 -0.11 -4.51 10.64
CA ARG A 21 -0.22 -4.02 12.01
C ARG A 21 -1.62 -4.16 12.63
N GLU A 22 -2.61 -4.62 11.87
CA GLU A 22 -3.99 -4.82 12.35
C GLU A 22 -4.10 -6.15 13.11
N TYR A 23 -3.67 -6.17 14.37
CA TYR A 23 -3.61 -7.40 15.19
C TYR A 23 -4.97 -8.09 15.39
N TRP A 24 -6.07 -7.37 15.22
CA TRP A 24 -7.44 -7.88 15.35
C TRP A 24 -7.95 -8.63 14.10
N LYS A 25 -7.18 -8.66 13.00
CA LYS A 25 -7.54 -9.36 11.76
C LYS A 25 -6.94 -10.75 11.68
N GLU A 26 -7.65 -11.65 10.99
CA GLU A 26 -7.12 -12.98 10.67
C GLU A 26 -5.96 -12.90 9.66
N GLU A 27 -5.05 -13.88 9.65
CA GLU A 27 -3.88 -13.88 8.74
C GLU A 27 -4.28 -13.76 7.26
N GLY A 28 -5.41 -14.37 6.86
CA GLY A 28 -5.93 -14.28 5.51
C GLY A 28 -6.34 -12.85 5.12
N GLU A 29 -6.88 -12.08 6.06
CA GLU A 29 -7.34 -10.71 5.83
C GLU A 29 -6.18 -9.70 5.74
N LYS A 30 -5.04 -10.03 6.36
CA LYS A 30 -3.81 -9.24 6.33
C LYS A 30 -3.04 -9.38 5.02
N ARG A 31 -3.43 -10.31 4.14
CA ARG A 31 -2.79 -10.48 2.82
C ARG A 31 -2.86 -9.21 1.99
N CYS A 32 -1.82 -8.98 1.19
CA CYS A 32 -1.70 -7.89 0.24
C CYS A 32 -2.95 -7.73 -0.61
N ARG A 33 -3.59 -6.55 -0.57
CA ARG A 33 -4.80 -6.27 -1.37
C ARG A 33 -4.55 -6.25 -2.88
N LEU A 34 -3.28 -6.23 -3.29
CA LEU A 34 -2.87 -6.21 -4.69
C LEU A 34 -2.59 -7.61 -5.23
N CYS A 35 -1.62 -8.33 -4.64
CA CYS A 35 -1.21 -9.65 -5.14
C CYS A 35 -1.72 -10.85 -4.32
N ARG A 36 -2.30 -10.62 -3.13
CA ARG A 36 -2.85 -11.65 -2.22
C ARG A 36 -1.85 -12.74 -1.76
N ARG A 37 -0.54 -12.60 -2.04
CA ARG A 37 0.48 -13.64 -1.78
C ARG A 37 1.10 -13.61 -0.38
N LYS A 38 1.53 -12.42 0.06
CA LYS A 38 2.16 -12.20 1.37
C LYS A 38 1.33 -11.24 2.20
N GLU A 39 1.70 -11.10 3.47
CA GLU A 39 1.15 -10.07 4.34
C GLU A 39 1.36 -8.68 3.71
N GLU A 40 0.39 -7.79 3.88
CA GLU A 40 0.47 -6.42 3.41
C GLU A 40 1.29 -5.58 4.39
N ASP A 41 2.61 -5.76 4.39
CA ASP A 41 3.56 -4.88 5.05
C ASP A 41 4.17 -3.86 4.08
N LEU A 42 4.86 -2.85 4.63
CA LEU A 42 5.41 -1.75 3.85
C LEU A 42 6.47 -2.21 2.83
N ARG A 43 7.37 -3.12 3.24
CA ARG A 43 8.43 -3.65 2.40
C ARG A 43 7.83 -4.48 1.28
N HIS A 44 6.84 -5.30 1.61
CA HIS A 44 6.14 -6.06 0.57
C HIS A 44 5.47 -5.14 -0.44
N VAL A 45 4.73 -4.12 0.00
CA VAL A 45 3.97 -3.24 -0.89
C VAL A 45 4.87 -2.40 -1.82
N ILE A 46 6.01 -1.92 -1.32
CA ILE A 46 6.91 -1.04 -2.08
C ILE A 46 7.93 -1.83 -2.90
N GLU A 47 8.54 -2.88 -2.33
CA GLU A 47 9.72 -3.53 -2.90
C GLU A 47 9.42 -4.90 -3.53
N GLU A 48 8.52 -5.69 -2.93
CA GLU A 48 8.33 -7.10 -3.31
C GLU A 48 7.03 -7.38 -4.07
N CYS A 49 6.09 -6.43 -4.13
CA CYS A 49 4.77 -6.69 -4.70
C CYS A 49 4.84 -6.72 -6.22
N GLU A 50 4.51 -7.90 -6.78
CA GLU A 50 4.49 -8.16 -8.23
C GLU A 50 3.59 -7.20 -9.03
N ILE A 51 2.57 -6.60 -8.39
CA ILE A 51 1.59 -5.71 -9.03
C ILE A 51 2.02 -4.23 -9.00
N THR A 52 2.78 -3.82 -7.98
CA THR A 52 3.31 -2.44 -7.89
C THR A 52 4.61 -2.28 -8.68
N GLY A 53 5.32 -3.39 -8.94
CA GLY A 53 6.39 -3.49 -9.90
C GLY A 53 7.67 -2.80 -9.45
N GLY A 54 8.59 -3.59 -8.90
CA GLY A 54 10.04 -3.32 -8.91
C GLY A 54 10.70 -3.18 -7.53
N PRO A 55 11.98 -3.57 -7.40
CA PRO A 55 12.79 -3.39 -6.20
C PRO A 55 13.12 -1.91 -6.03
N LYS A 56 12.15 -1.16 -5.50
CA LYS A 56 12.27 0.26 -5.23
C LYS A 56 12.74 0.44 -3.81
N ASP A 57 13.66 1.38 -3.62
CA ASP A 57 14.14 1.68 -2.28
C ASP A 57 13.04 2.38 -1.47
N THR A 58 12.59 1.73 -0.39
CA THR A 58 11.57 2.29 0.51
C THR A 58 11.96 3.67 1.05
N GLY A 59 13.27 3.90 1.28
CA GLY A 59 13.79 5.19 1.73
C GLY A 59 13.57 6.31 0.71
N LYS A 60 13.86 6.05 -0.57
CA LYS A 60 13.61 6.97 -1.69
C LYS A 60 12.12 7.20 -1.91
N THR A 61 11.29 6.17 -1.85
CA THR A 61 9.84 6.33 -2.08
C THR A 61 9.16 7.15 -0.98
N LEU A 62 9.65 7.07 0.27
CA LEU A 62 9.07 7.76 1.44
C LEU A 62 9.81 9.03 1.86
N ASN A 63 10.67 9.55 1.00
CA ASN A 63 11.45 10.75 1.29
C ASN A 63 10.57 12.01 1.42
N GLU A 64 11.13 13.04 2.03
CA GLU A 64 10.45 14.32 2.26
C GLU A 64 10.28 15.17 1.00
N THR A 65 11.10 14.92 -0.03
CA THR A 65 11.01 15.59 -1.34
C THR A 65 9.75 15.15 -2.09
N GLY A 66 9.26 13.93 -1.81
CA GLY A 66 8.03 13.38 -2.35
C GLY A 66 8.17 12.75 -3.72
N GLU A 67 9.38 12.33 -4.10
CA GLU A 67 9.65 11.69 -5.39
C GLU A 67 8.78 10.43 -5.59
N GLY A 68 8.51 9.67 -4.53
CA GLY A 68 7.64 8.49 -4.56
C GLY A 68 6.13 8.74 -4.48
N LEU A 69 5.66 10.00 -4.39
CA LEU A 69 4.23 10.30 -4.16
C LEU A 69 3.31 9.76 -5.25
N THR A 70 3.74 9.82 -6.51
CA THR A 70 2.96 9.30 -7.65
C THR A 70 2.72 7.80 -7.50
N GLU A 71 3.73 7.08 -7.02
CA GLU A 71 3.65 5.64 -6.80
C GLU A 71 2.72 5.30 -5.63
N LEU A 72 2.89 6.00 -4.49
CA LEU A 72 2.03 5.80 -3.32
C LEU A 72 0.55 6.04 -3.66
N LYS A 73 0.25 7.04 -4.50
CA LYS A 73 -1.11 7.29 -5.00
C LYS A 73 -1.59 6.17 -5.92
N ALA A 74 -0.75 5.69 -6.83
CA ALA A 74 -1.09 4.57 -7.71
C ALA A 74 -1.40 3.30 -6.92
N ILE A 75 -0.65 3.03 -5.84
CA ILE A 75 -0.91 1.91 -4.91
C ILE A 75 -2.29 2.05 -4.28
N ILE A 76 -2.63 3.22 -3.73
CA ILE A 76 -3.93 3.49 -3.10
C ILE A 76 -5.07 3.29 -4.11
N GLU A 77 -4.95 3.82 -5.32
CA GLU A 77 -5.99 3.72 -6.34
C GLU A 77 -6.17 2.29 -6.86
N LYS A 78 -5.07 1.54 -7.06
CA LYS A 78 -5.16 0.11 -7.40
C LYS A 78 -5.86 -0.70 -6.31
N ARG A 79 -5.54 -0.45 -5.03
CA ARG A 79 -6.21 -1.11 -3.90
C ARG A 79 -7.71 -0.84 -3.90
N ARG A 80 -8.12 0.42 -4.04
CA ARG A 80 -9.54 0.81 -4.13
C ARG A 80 -10.26 0.13 -5.30
N THR A 81 -9.57 -0.02 -6.41
CA THR A 81 -10.13 -0.69 -7.60
C THR A 81 -10.35 -2.18 -7.35
N ASN A 82 -9.39 -2.86 -6.71
CA ASN A 82 -9.54 -4.26 -6.31
C ASN A 82 -10.66 -4.43 -5.28
N ASP A 83 -10.69 -3.60 -4.22
CA ASP A 83 -11.72 -3.66 -3.18
C ASP A 83 -13.14 -3.48 -3.79
N ARG A 84 -13.30 -2.61 -4.79
CA ARG A 84 -14.57 -2.44 -5.54
C ARG A 84 -14.93 -3.67 -6.37
N LYS A 85 -13.95 -4.31 -7.02
CA LYS A 85 -14.17 -5.54 -7.81
C LYS A 85 -14.59 -6.69 -6.91
N ASP A 86 -13.90 -6.87 -5.78
CA ASP A 86 -14.23 -7.91 -4.81
C ASP A 86 -15.65 -7.72 -4.25
N ALA A 87 -16.04 -6.47 -3.94
CA ALA A 87 -17.39 -6.16 -3.48
C ALA A 87 -18.49 -6.41 -4.54
N GLN A 88 -18.17 -6.29 -5.84
CA GLN A 88 -19.13 -6.56 -6.93
C GLN A 88 -19.26 -8.05 -7.28
N GLN A 89 -18.25 -8.87 -6.97
CA GLN A 89 -18.26 -10.33 -7.26
C GLN A 89 -18.79 -11.17 -6.09
N GLY A 90 -18.91 -10.61 -4.90
CA GLY A 90 -19.46 -11.27 -3.71
C GLY A 90 -20.97 -11.08 -3.51
N GLY A 91 -21.73 -10.78 -4.58
CA GLY A 91 -23.19 -10.59 -4.57
C GLY A 91 -23.94 -11.78 -5.15
#